data_AF-A0A8C1HNW7-F1
#
_entry.id   AF-A0A8C1HNW7-F1
#
_cell.length_a   1.000
_cell.length_b   1.000
_cell.length_c   1.000
_cell.angle_alpha   90.00
_cell.angle_beta   90.00
_cell.angle_gamma   90.00
#
_symmetry.space_group_name_H-M   'P 1'
#
loop_
_entity.id
_entity.type
_entity.pdbx_description
1 polymer ?
#
loop_
_entity_poly.entity_id
_entity_poly.type
_entity_poly.pdbx_seq_one_letter_code
_entity_poly.pdbx_strand_id
1 'polypeptide(L)'
;PFFRVSCRCSGVIARSHTSQRLSRIIGMAIKEDLGWKVDLREPVLEVNAYLSDDHCIVGIPLLKHPLASRTYMKHNGLHSTIAWAMSSLFHQALYDFIYAISEYLNISLIIRTHFTPGSQF
;
A
#
# COMPACT_ATOMS: atom_id res chain seq x y z
N PRO A 1 13.20 11.64 -19.87
CA PRO A 1 13.32 10.61 -18.80
C PRO A 1 12.90 9.24 -19.34
N PHE A 2 13.41 8.15 -18.76
CA PHE A 2 12.96 6.79 -19.07
C PHE A 2 11.78 6.42 -18.19
N PHE A 3 10.68 5.94 -18.78
CA PHE A 3 9.47 5.64 -18.02
C PHE A 3 8.79 4.34 -18.45
N ARG A 4 7.98 3.78 -17.56
CA ARG A 4 6.99 2.75 -17.91
C ARG A 4 5.60 3.13 -17.45
N VAL A 5 4.60 2.56 -18.12
CA VAL A 5 3.20 2.63 -17.69
C VAL A 5 2.75 1.25 -17.25
N SER A 6 2.24 1.16 -16.03
CA SER A 6 1.57 -0.03 -15.51
C SER A 6 0.09 0.27 -15.41
N CYS A 7 -0.71 -0.44 -16.22
CA CYS A 7 -2.17 -0.30 -16.17
C CYS A 7 -2.78 -1.53 -15.48
N ARG A 8 -3.73 -1.28 -14.58
CA ARG A 8 -4.59 -2.29 -13.98
C ARG A 8 -6.03 -1.95 -14.30
N CYS A 9 -6.79 -2.96 -14.67
CA CYS A 9 -8.19 -2.82 -15.02
C CYS A 9 -9.03 -3.71 -14.11
N SER A 10 -10.23 -3.25 -13.77
CA SER A 10 -11.22 -4.00 -13.01
C SER A 10 -12.59 -3.90 -13.69
N GLY A 11 -13.53 -4.75 -13.30
CA GLY A 11 -14.92 -4.68 -13.76
C GLY A 11 -15.14 -5.09 -15.23
N VAL A 12 -16.15 -4.48 -15.84
CA VAL A 12 -16.52 -4.64 -17.26
C VAL A 12 -15.38 -4.20 -18.18
N ILE A 13 -14.67 -3.12 -17.84
CA ILE A 13 -13.51 -2.64 -18.63
C ILE A 13 -12.43 -3.72 -18.75
N ALA A 14 -12.15 -4.47 -17.66
CA ALA A 14 -11.18 -5.56 -17.70
C ALA A 14 -11.61 -6.72 -18.62
N ARG A 15 -12.90 -6.84 -18.93
CA ARG A 15 -13.45 -7.86 -19.84
C ARG A 15 -13.45 -7.39 -21.30
N SER A 16 -13.63 -6.10 -21.54
CA SER A 16 -13.66 -5.53 -22.90
C SER A 16 -12.28 -5.15 -23.43
N HIS A 17 -11.35 -4.78 -22.54
CA HIS A 17 -10.02 -4.29 -22.92
C HIS A 17 -8.91 -4.95 -22.11
N THR A 18 -7.81 -5.28 -22.80
CA THR A 18 -6.62 -5.77 -22.12
C THR A 18 -5.84 -4.61 -21.49
N SER A 19 -5.38 -4.80 -20.26
CA SER A 19 -4.60 -3.80 -19.53
C SER A 19 -3.31 -3.44 -20.27
N GLN A 20 -2.71 -4.37 -21.01
CA GLN A 20 -1.54 -4.12 -21.84
C GLN A 20 -1.83 -3.21 -23.04
N ARG A 21 -3.03 -3.31 -23.63
CA ARG A 21 -3.43 -2.42 -24.73
C ARG A 21 -3.65 -1.01 -24.20
N LEU A 22 -4.31 -0.89 -23.06
CA LEU A 22 -4.55 0.40 -22.40
C LEU A 22 -3.24 1.04 -21.92
N SER A 23 -2.33 0.28 -21.29
CA SER A 23 -1.02 0.80 -20.90
C SER A 23 -0.20 1.27 -22.09
N ARG A 24 -0.30 0.57 -23.24
CA ARG A 24 0.35 1.00 -24.48
C ARG A 24 -0.22 2.30 -25.02
N ILE A 25 -1.54 2.46 -25.05
CA ILE A 25 -2.19 3.70 -25.51
C ILE A 25 -1.76 4.88 -24.63
N ILE A 26 -1.82 4.72 -23.30
CA ILE A 26 -1.40 5.74 -22.35
C ILE A 26 0.10 6.05 -22.51
N GLY A 27 0.93 5.02 -22.67
CA GLY A 27 2.37 5.19 -22.87
C GLY A 27 2.72 5.89 -24.19
N MET A 28 1.96 5.65 -25.26
CA MET A 28 2.14 6.36 -26.54
C MET A 28 1.75 7.83 -26.39
N ALA A 29 0.61 8.13 -25.76
CA ALA A 29 0.18 9.52 -25.51
C ALA A 29 1.23 10.29 -24.69
N ILE A 30 1.73 9.71 -23.59
CA ILE A 30 2.79 10.31 -22.76
C ILE A 30 4.08 10.52 -23.56
N LYS A 31 4.45 9.55 -24.41
CA LYS A 31 5.64 9.67 -25.27
C LYS A 31 5.50 10.80 -26.27
N GLU A 32 4.34 10.95 -26.90
CA GLU A 32 4.07 11.97 -27.91
C GLU A 32 3.96 13.36 -27.28
N ASP A 33 3.23 13.50 -26.17
CA ASP A 33 2.98 14.80 -25.53
C ASP A 33 4.20 15.33 -24.76
N LEU A 34 4.96 14.45 -24.09
CA LEU A 34 6.06 14.85 -23.20
C LEU A 34 7.45 14.51 -23.76
N GLY A 35 7.54 13.80 -24.89
CA GLY A 35 8.81 13.39 -25.49
C GLY A 35 9.59 12.36 -24.65
N TRP A 36 8.93 11.66 -23.71
CA TRP A 36 9.60 10.71 -22.82
C TRP A 36 9.92 9.39 -23.52
N LYS A 37 11.00 8.72 -23.11
CA LYS A 37 11.43 7.44 -23.69
C LYS A 37 10.87 6.27 -22.88
N VAL A 38 10.20 5.34 -23.54
CA VAL A 38 9.65 4.15 -22.87
C VAL A 38 10.79 3.16 -22.59
N ASP A 39 10.91 2.73 -21.33
CA ASP A 39 11.78 1.63 -20.89
C ASP A 39 11.00 0.70 -19.97
N LEU A 40 10.85 -0.56 -20.38
CA LEU A 40 10.10 -1.57 -19.62
C LEU A 40 10.99 -2.35 -18.64
N ARG A 41 12.31 -2.31 -18.79
CA ARG A 41 13.26 -3.06 -17.96
C ARG A 41 13.73 -2.24 -16.77
N GLU A 42 14.21 -1.03 -17.01
CA GLU A 42 14.80 -0.18 -15.97
C GLU A 42 14.23 1.25 -16.01
N PRO A 43 12.92 1.41 -15.71
CA PRO A 43 12.30 2.73 -15.71
C PRO A 43 12.84 3.60 -14.58
N VAL A 44 13.14 4.87 -14.88
CA VAL A 44 13.42 5.88 -13.87
C VAL A 44 12.13 6.31 -13.18
N LEU A 45 11.04 6.38 -13.95
CA LEU A 45 9.71 6.80 -13.52
C LEU A 45 8.67 5.74 -13.88
N GLU A 46 7.80 5.40 -12.95
CA GLU A 46 6.64 4.56 -13.22
C GLU A 46 5.37 5.41 -13.18
N VAL A 47 4.45 5.17 -14.12
CA VAL A 47 3.11 5.77 -14.11
C VAL A 47 2.11 4.64 -13.95
N ASN A 48 1.33 4.69 -12.89
CA ASN A 48 0.30 3.70 -12.59
C ASN A 48 -1.06 4.26 -12.99
N ALA A 49 -1.78 3.49 -13.80
CA ALA A 49 -3.16 3.77 -14.17
C ALA A 49 -4.06 2.64 -13.65
N TYR A 50 -5.12 2.99 -12.93
CA TYR A 50 -6.17 2.08 -12.50
C TYR A 50 -7.48 2.49 -13.14
N LEU A 51 -8.02 1.59 -13.96
CA LEU A 51 -9.27 1.77 -14.68
C LEU A 51 -10.31 0.82 -14.09
N SER A 52 -11.42 1.37 -13.63
CA SER A 52 -12.61 0.65 -13.20
C SER A 52 -13.80 1.20 -13.97
N ASP A 53 -14.95 0.54 -13.86
CA ASP A 53 -16.15 0.89 -14.63
C ASP A 53 -16.58 2.36 -14.43
N ASP A 54 -16.46 2.87 -13.20
CA ASP A 54 -16.87 4.24 -12.86
C ASP A 54 -15.70 5.22 -12.67
N HIS A 55 -14.47 4.72 -12.61
CA HIS A 55 -13.32 5.51 -12.13
C HIS A 55 -12.04 5.25 -12.93
N CYS A 56 -11.32 6.34 -13.23
CA CYS A 56 -9.97 6.31 -13.77
C CYS A 56 -9.03 7.05 -12.81
N ILE A 57 -8.05 6.34 -12.27
CA ILE A 57 -7.05 6.89 -11.35
C ILE A 57 -5.69 6.77 -12.03
N VAL A 58 -4.98 7.88 -12.17
CA VAL A 58 -3.62 7.91 -12.70
C VAL A 58 -2.71 8.57 -11.68
N GLY A 59 -1.56 7.96 -11.42
CA GLY A 59 -0.62 8.48 -10.43
C GLY A 59 0.79 7.94 -10.59
N ILE A 60 1.73 8.59 -9.91
CA ILE A 60 3.14 8.20 -9.88
C ILE A 60 3.41 7.60 -8.51
N PRO A 61 3.81 6.31 -8.42
CA PRO A 61 4.20 5.72 -7.15
C PRO A 61 5.48 6.39 -6.65
N LEU A 62 5.45 6.87 -5.40
CA LEU A 62 6.60 7.53 -4.78
C LEU A 62 7.72 6.56 -4.40
N LEU A 63 7.37 5.28 -4.26
CA LEU A 63 8.27 4.23 -3.79
C LEU A 63 8.56 3.26 -4.93
N LYS A 64 9.84 3.03 -5.22
CA LYS A 64 10.29 2.02 -6.19
C LYS A 64 10.15 0.59 -5.68
N HIS A 65 10.22 0.41 -4.36
CA HIS A 65 10.13 -0.89 -3.70
C HIS A 65 8.93 -0.92 -2.74
N PRO A 66 8.30 -2.09 -2.53
CA PRO A 66 7.23 -2.21 -1.55
C PRO A 66 7.70 -1.76 -0.16
N LEU A 67 6.85 -1.06 0.60
CA LEU A 67 7.15 -0.60 1.97
C LEU A 67 7.53 -1.73 2.94
N ALA A 68 7.11 -2.94 2.61
CA ALA A 68 7.41 -4.12 3.38
C ALA A 68 8.77 -4.76 3.06
N SER A 69 9.41 -4.31 1.98
CA SER A 69 10.76 -4.73 1.60
C SER A 69 11.76 -4.07 2.53
N ARG A 70 12.01 -4.71 3.67
CA ARG A 70 12.92 -4.21 4.70
C ARG A 70 14.20 -5.02 4.67
N THR A 71 15.36 -4.35 4.71
CA THR A 71 16.70 -4.97 4.58
C THR A 71 17.00 -6.05 5.61
N TYR A 72 16.35 -6.00 6.78
CA TYR A 72 16.50 -7.01 7.84
C TYR A 72 15.65 -8.27 7.61
N MET A 73 14.70 -8.26 6.68
CA MET A 73 13.90 -9.43 6.33
C MET A 73 14.63 -10.28 5.28
N LYS A 74 15.13 -11.45 5.70
CA LYS A 74 15.85 -12.39 4.83
C LYS A 74 14.94 -13.37 4.07
N HIS A 75 13.70 -13.55 4.53
CA HIS A 75 12.75 -14.53 3.98
C HIS A 75 11.39 -13.89 3.71
N ASN A 76 10.77 -14.25 2.58
CA ASN A 76 9.46 -13.71 2.16
C ASN A 76 8.27 -14.51 2.72
N GLY A 77 8.42 -15.18 3.88
CA GLY A 77 7.37 -16.02 4.46
C GLY A 77 6.18 -15.23 5.01
N LEU A 78 6.43 -14.20 5.81
CA LEU A 78 5.41 -13.30 6.35
C LEU A 78 5.81 -11.85 6.07
N HIS A 79 4.95 -11.10 5.39
CA HIS A 79 5.23 -9.70 5.05
C HIS A 79 5.24 -8.84 6.31
N SER A 80 6.22 -7.94 6.46
CA SER A 80 6.34 -7.07 7.65
C SER A 80 5.08 -6.25 7.92
N THR A 81 4.37 -5.79 6.87
CA THR A 81 3.12 -5.04 7.02
C THR A 81 2.01 -5.90 7.62
N ILE A 82 1.97 -7.19 7.30
CA ILE A 82 0.98 -8.13 7.87
C ILE A 82 1.34 -8.44 9.31
N ALA A 83 2.61 -8.75 9.59
CA ALA A 83 3.09 -8.98 10.96
C ALA A 83 2.80 -7.79 11.88
N TRP A 84 3.01 -6.56 11.38
CA TRP A 84 2.67 -5.34 12.11
C TRP A 84 1.17 -5.22 12.35
N ALA A 85 0.33 -5.41 11.33
CA ALA A 85 -1.12 -5.36 11.50
C ALA A 85 -1.63 -6.39 12.53
N MET A 86 -1.12 -7.62 12.49
CA MET A 86 -1.46 -8.67 13.46
C MET A 86 -1.06 -8.28 14.89
N SER A 87 0.16 -7.75 15.06
CA SER A 87 0.64 -7.27 16.36
C SER A 87 -0.20 -6.11 16.90
N SER A 88 -0.53 -5.14 16.05
CA SER A 88 -1.34 -3.97 16.41
C SER A 88 -2.76 -4.36 16.86
N LEU A 89 -3.39 -5.31 16.17
CA LEU A 89 -4.72 -5.82 16.54
C LEU A 89 -4.68 -6.59 17.86
N PHE A 90 -3.67 -7.43 18.07
CA PHE A 90 -3.50 -8.17 19.32
C PHE A 90 -3.25 -7.22 20.50
N HIS A 91 -2.43 -6.19 20.28
CA HIS A 91 -2.16 -5.17 21.29
C HIS A 91 -3.46 -4.48 21.70
N GLN A 92 -4.29 -4.03 20.74
CA GLN A 92 -5.58 -3.40 21.03
C GLN A 92 -6.51 -4.32 21.83
N ALA A 93 -6.63 -5.59 21.44
CA ALA A 93 -7.48 -6.54 22.15
C ALA A 93 -7.01 -6.78 23.61
N LEU A 94 -5.70 -6.79 23.86
CA LEU A 94 -5.16 -6.86 25.22
C LEU A 94 -5.51 -5.63 26.04
N TYR A 95 -5.46 -4.42 25.48
CA TYR A 95 -5.91 -3.22 26.18
C TYR A 95 -7.37 -3.34 26.58
N ASP A 96 -8.24 -3.68 25.62
CA ASP A 96 -9.69 -3.76 25.87
C ASP A 96 -10.00 -4.79 26.97
N PHE A 97 -9.30 -5.93 26.96
CA PHE A 97 -9.44 -6.97 27.99
C PHE A 97 -8.95 -6.49 29.37
N ILE A 98 -7.79 -5.82 29.42
CA ILE A 98 -7.25 -5.27 30.67
C ILE A 98 -8.16 -4.18 31.22
N TYR A 99 -8.70 -3.30 30.37
CA TYR A 99 -9.66 -2.27 30.76
C TYR A 99 -10.94 -2.89 31.32
N ALA A 100 -11.50 -3.91 30.65
CA ALA A 100 -12.67 -4.63 31.13
C ALA A 100 -12.41 -5.23 32.51
N ILE A 101 -11.30 -5.97 32.70
CA ILE A 101 -10.92 -6.52 34.00
C ILE A 101 -10.78 -5.41 35.06
N SER A 102 -10.18 -4.28 34.71
CA SER A 102 -9.99 -3.17 35.65
C SER A 102 -11.29 -2.53 36.12
N GLU A 103 -12.30 -2.48 35.24
CA GLU A 103 -13.64 -2.01 35.53
C GLU A 103 -14.37 -3.03 36.43
N TYR A 104 -14.27 -4.33 36.13
CA TYR A 104 -14.82 -5.41 36.95
C TYR A 104 -14.21 -5.49 38.35
N LEU A 105 -12.90 -5.25 38.50
CA LEU A 105 -12.22 -5.24 39.80
C LEU A 105 -12.22 -3.86 40.49
N ASN A 106 -12.79 -2.82 39.87
CA ASN A 106 -12.83 -1.44 40.41
C ASN A 106 -11.44 -0.85 40.71
N ILE A 107 -10.44 -1.20 39.90
CA ILE A 107 -9.02 -0.79 40.05
C ILE A 107 -8.65 0.32 39.05
N SER A 108 -9.63 1.14 38.63
CA SER A 108 -9.48 2.14 37.55
C SER A 108 -8.33 3.14 37.74
N LEU A 109 -7.76 3.26 38.94
CA LEU A 109 -6.66 4.18 39.26
C LEU A 109 -5.26 3.68 38.85
N ILE A 110 -5.03 2.36 38.70
CA ILE A 110 -3.66 1.81 38.50
C ILE A 110 -3.26 1.77 37.01
N ILE A 111 -4.22 1.69 36.08
CA ILE A 111 -3.90 1.42 34.66
C ILE A 111 -3.63 2.72 33.87
N ARG A 112 -4.15 3.87 34.32
CA ARG A 112 -3.96 5.15 33.63
C ARG A 112 -2.51 5.67 33.64
N THR A 113 -1.65 5.18 34.53
CA THR A 113 -0.28 5.71 34.71
C THR A 113 0.80 4.89 33.99
N HIS A 114 0.53 3.65 33.57
CA HIS A 114 1.55 2.78 32.96
C HIS A 114 1.37 2.51 31.47
N PHE A 115 0.23 2.86 30.88
CA PHE A 115 -0.13 2.44 29.54
C PHE A 115 -0.75 3.59 28.73
N THR A 116 -0.04 4.72 28.65
CA THR A 116 -0.28 5.72 27.61
C THR A 116 0.46 5.29 26.34
N PRO A 117 -0.23 5.08 25.19
CA PRO A 117 0.43 4.90 23.90
C PRO A 117 0.90 6.27 23.40
N GLY A 118 1.95 6.78 24.03
CA GLY A 118 2.63 8.01 23.64
C GLY A 118 4.02 7.68 23.13
N SER A 119 4.21 7.84 21.83
CA SER A 119 5.49 7.86 21.11
C SER A 119 6.37 6.63 21.23
N GLN A 120 6.36 5.76 20.22
CA GLN A 120 7.58 5.48 19.46
C GLN A 120 7.24 5.35 17.97
N PHE A 121 7.83 6.27 17.21
CA PHE A 121 7.72 6.60 15.77
C PHE A 121 6.56 7.48 15.36
#